data_AF-A0A9X9F8D9-F1
#
_entry.id   AF-A0A9X9F8D9-F1
#
_cell.length_a   1.000
_cell.length_b   1.000
_cell.length_c   1.000
_cell.angle_alpha   90.00
_cell.angle_beta   90.00
_cell.angle_gamma   90.00
#
_symmetry.space_group_name_H-M   'P 1'
#
loop_
_entity.id
_entity.type
_entity.pdbx_description
1 polymer ?
#
loop_
_entity_poly.entity_id
_entity_poly.type
_entity_poly.pdbx_seq_one_letter_code
_entity_poly.pdbx_strand_id
1 'polypeptide(L)'
;MQDWESYFFQPKPLEKIINNALVVVDTNVLLSAYQWREVTVNEVLNILKKLNNENRLRIPEQVIKEFAKRRPTEIIQRINEIDNIVSQLQKPKPLNQRVPMLEGLEVYKNVINLQEKYVENLNEYKKGLLEIKQR
;
A
#
# COMPACT_ATOMS: atom_id res chain seq x y z
N MET A 1 -39.96 -43.16 -10.36
CA MET A 1 -39.65 -42.31 -11.53
C MET A 1 -38.32 -41.64 -11.26
N GLN A 2 -37.39 -41.70 -12.19
CA GLN A 2 -36.11 -41.00 -12.04
C GLN A 2 -36.38 -39.49 -12.22
N ASP A 3 -35.90 -38.67 -11.29
CA ASP A 3 -36.15 -37.23 -11.30
C ASP A 3 -35.63 -36.60 -12.60
N TRP A 4 -36.50 -35.88 -13.29
CA TRP A 4 -36.23 -35.28 -14.60
C TRP A 4 -35.08 -34.25 -14.53
N GLU A 5 -34.80 -33.72 -13.34
CA GLU A 5 -33.69 -32.81 -13.04
C GLU A 5 -32.30 -33.43 -13.32
N SER A 6 -32.21 -34.77 -13.32
CA SER A 6 -30.97 -35.52 -13.62
C SER A 6 -30.54 -35.46 -15.09
N TYR A 7 -31.44 -35.02 -15.99
CA TYR A 7 -31.15 -34.81 -17.41
C TYR A 7 -30.64 -33.39 -17.71
N PHE A 8 -30.70 -32.48 -16.73
CA PHE A 8 -30.16 -31.13 -16.86
C PHE A 8 -28.69 -31.10 -16.43
N PHE A 9 -27.89 -30.26 -17.09
CA PHE A 9 -26.52 -30.01 -16.65
C PHE A 9 -26.54 -29.34 -15.27
N GLN A 10 -26.06 -30.05 -14.27
CA GLN A 10 -25.89 -29.55 -12.92
C GLN A 10 -24.43 -29.09 -12.75
N PRO A 11 -24.12 -27.78 -12.84
CA PRO A 11 -22.76 -27.31 -12.64
C PRO A 11 -22.26 -27.68 -11.24
N LYS A 12 -21.00 -28.08 -11.14
CA LYS A 12 -20.39 -28.29 -9.83
C LYS A 12 -20.41 -26.97 -9.05
N PRO A 13 -20.70 -27.00 -7.73
CA PRO A 13 -20.57 -25.82 -6.88
C PRO A 13 -19.18 -25.21 -7.00
N LEU A 14 -19.10 -23.88 -6.97
CA LEU A 14 -17.84 -23.14 -7.11
C LEU A 14 -16.77 -23.63 -6.14
N GLU A 15 -17.15 -23.92 -4.90
CA GLU A 15 -16.26 -24.45 -3.86
C GLU A 15 -15.58 -25.76 -4.29
N LYS A 16 -16.29 -26.64 -4.99
CA LYS A 16 -15.73 -27.90 -5.50
C LYS A 16 -14.79 -27.66 -6.68
N ILE A 17 -15.05 -26.63 -7.48
CA ILE A 17 -14.22 -26.27 -8.65
C ILE A 17 -12.94 -25.60 -8.17
N ILE A 18 -13.06 -24.60 -7.29
CA ILE A 18 -11.95 -23.75 -6.85
C ILE A 18 -10.92 -24.49 -6.00
N ASN A 19 -11.27 -25.63 -5.41
CA ASN A 19 -10.33 -26.44 -4.63
C ASN A 19 -9.34 -27.23 -5.49
N ASN A 20 -9.70 -27.56 -6.74
CA ASN A 20 -8.88 -28.40 -7.62
C ASN A 20 -8.49 -27.71 -8.95
N ALA A 21 -9.01 -26.53 -9.22
CA ALA A 21 -8.72 -25.81 -10.46
C ALA A 21 -7.26 -25.38 -10.55
N LEU A 22 -6.73 -25.38 -11.78
CA LEU A 22 -5.54 -24.62 -12.14
C LEU A 22 -5.87 -23.13 -12.05
N VAL A 23 -4.97 -22.36 -11.44
CA VAL A 23 -5.10 -20.92 -11.27
C VAL A 23 -4.08 -20.24 -12.15
N VAL A 24 -4.57 -19.53 -13.16
CA VAL A 24 -3.76 -18.68 -14.04
C VAL A 24 -3.86 -17.26 -13.51
N VAL A 25 -2.72 -16.67 -13.12
CA VAL A 25 -2.70 -15.33 -12.51
C VAL A 25 -2.47 -14.26 -13.55
N ASP A 26 -3.15 -13.12 -13.38
CA ASP A 26 -2.95 -11.91 -14.16
C ASP A 26 -1.79 -11.06 -13.62
N THR A 27 -1.24 -10.18 -14.45
CA THR A 27 -0.22 -9.20 -14.12
C THR A 27 -0.62 -8.35 -12.92
N ASN A 28 -1.88 -7.91 -12.83
CA ASN A 28 -2.33 -7.03 -11.74
C ASN A 28 -2.33 -7.75 -10.37
N VAL A 29 -2.53 -9.08 -10.36
CA VAL A 29 -2.39 -9.87 -9.12
C VAL A 29 -0.96 -9.81 -8.62
N LEU A 30 0.03 -9.92 -9.52
CA LEU A 30 1.44 -9.81 -9.14
C LEU A 30 1.82 -8.38 -8.71
N LEU A 31 1.26 -7.36 -9.37
CA LEU A 31 1.49 -5.96 -8.99
C LEU A 31 0.84 -5.59 -7.65
N SER A 32 -0.24 -6.29 -7.24
CA SER A 32 -0.87 -6.07 -5.93
C SER A 32 0.05 -6.37 -4.75
N ALA A 33 1.07 -7.22 -4.94
CA ALA A 33 2.12 -7.48 -3.96
C ALA A 33 3.06 -6.28 -3.71
N TYR A 34 2.89 -5.18 -4.45
CA TYR A 34 3.63 -3.92 -4.30
C TYR A 34 2.72 -2.76 -3.84
N GLN A 35 1.50 -3.07 -3.38
CA GLN A 35 0.58 -2.09 -2.80
C GLN A 35 0.79 -1.98 -1.27
N TRP A 36 0.72 -0.77 -0.70
CA TRP A 36 1.07 -0.45 0.69
C TRP A 36 0.26 -1.13 1.81
N ARG A 37 -0.80 -1.86 1.49
CA ARG A 37 -1.57 -2.55 2.52
C ARG A 37 -0.82 -3.83 2.86
N GLU A 38 -0.10 -3.81 3.98
CA GLU A 38 0.69 -4.95 4.50
C GLU A 38 -0.11 -6.27 4.49
N VAL A 39 -1.41 -6.18 4.79
CA VAL A 39 -2.39 -7.27 4.71
C VAL A 39 -2.43 -7.88 3.30
N THR A 40 -2.51 -7.03 2.26
CA THR A 40 -2.62 -7.45 0.86
C THR A 40 -1.34 -8.09 0.34
N VAL A 41 -0.16 -7.59 0.71
CA VAL A 41 1.12 -8.17 0.25
C VAL A 41 1.30 -9.59 0.80
N ASN A 42 1.09 -9.76 2.10
CA ASN A 42 1.27 -11.05 2.76
C ASN A 42 0.22 -12.07 2.29
N GLU A 43 -1.04 -11.64 2.13
CA GLU A 43 -2.11 -12.50 1.59
C GLU A 43 -1.81 -12.98 0.18
N VAL A 44 -1.42 -12.08 -0.73
CA VAL A 44 -1.11 -12.42 -2.12
C VAL A 44 0.07 -13.40 -2.19
N LEU A 45 1.15 -13.14 -1.45
CA LEU A 45 2.31 -14.02 -1.40
C LEU A 45 1.95 -15.40 -0.84
N ASN A 46 1.15 -15.46 0.22
CA ASN A 46 0.72 -16.72 0.83
C ASN A 46 -0.16 -17.53 -0.11
N ILE A 47 -1.10 -16.88 -0.81
CA ILE A 47 -1.95 -17.53 -1.81
C ILE A 47 -1.10 -18.08 -2.97
N LEU A 48 -0.19 -17.29 -3.52
CA LEU A 48 0.69 -17.74 -4.61
C LEU A 48 1.57 -18.92 -4.18
N LYS A 49 2.16 -18.87 -2.98
CA LYS A 49 2.94 -19.97 -2.40
C LYS A 49 2.10 -21.23 -2.23
N LYS A 50 0.90 -21.11 -1.66
CA LYS A 50 -0.04 -22.22 -1.48
C LYS A 50 -0.37 -22.88 -2.83
N LEU A 51 -0.77 -22.09 -3.82
CA LEU A 51 -1.11 -22.58 -5.16
C LEU A 51 0.09 -23.23 -5.86
N ASN A 52 1.30 -22.71 -5.65
CA ASN A 52 2.53 -23.31 -6.17
C ASN A 52 2.82 -24.66 -5.51
N ASN A 53 2.72 -24.75 -4.18
CA ASN A 53 2.94 -25.99 -3.43
C ASN A 53 1.93 -27.08 -3.82
N GLU A 54 0.70 -26.69 -4.16
CA GLU A 54 -0.33 -27.58 -4.68
C GLU A 54 -0.19 -27.91 -6.17
N ASN A 55 0.85 -27.41 -6.87
CA ASN A 55 1.06 -27.51 -8.32
C ASN A 55 -0.05 -26.91 -9.20
N ARG A 56 -0.82 -25.98 -8.64
CA ARG A 56 -2.00 -25.36 -9.27
C ARG A 56 -1.73 -23.99 -9.87
N LEU A 57 -0.60 -23.36 -9.55
CA LEU A 57 -0.23 -22.04 -10.08
C LEU A 57 0.29 -22.14 -11.52
N ARG A 58 -0.22 -21.27 -12.40
CA ARG A 58 0.29 -21.05 -13.77
C ARG A 58 0.48 -19.56 -14.01
N ILE A 59 1.66 -19.20 -14.53
CA ILE A 59 2.00 -17.83 -14.90
C ILE A 59 2.38 -17.81 -16.38
N PRO A 60 1.56 -17.21 -17.26
CA PRO A 60 1.89 -17.08 -18.67
C PRO A 60 3.14 -16.22 -18.89
N GLU A 61 3.88 -16.50 -19.97
CA GLU A 61 5.07 -15.69 -20.35
C GLU A 61 4.74 -14.21 -20.52
N GLN A 62 3.59 -13.90 -21.13
CA GLN A 62 3.13 -12.53 -21.32
C GLN A 62 2.93 -11.80 -19.98
N VAL A 63 2.37 -12.48 -18.97
CA VAL A 63 2.19 -11.93 -17.63
C VAL A 63 3.52 -11.58 -16.99
N ILE A 64 4.55 -12.43 -17.17
CA ILE A 64 5.91 -12.15 -16.68
C ILE A 64 6.49 -10.92 -17.37
N LYS A 65 6.35 -10.81 -18.70
CA LYS A 65 6.85 -9.67 -19.48
C LYS A 65 6.19 -8.36 -19.05
N GLU A 66 4.86 -8.36 -18.92
CA GLU A 66 4.10 -7.18 -18.49
C GLU A 66 4.42 -6.80 -17.05
N PHE A 67 4.53 -7.78 -16.15
CA PHE A 67 4.92 -7.56 -14.76
C PHE A 67 6.31 -6.92 -14.68
N ALA A 68 7.30 -7.46 -15.40
CA ALA A 68 8.65 -6.90 -15.43
C ALA A 68 8.66 -5.45 -15.93
N LYS A 69 7.83 -5.12 -16.93
CA LYS A 69 7.70 -3.77 -17.48
C LYS A 69 7.00 -2.79 -16.53
N ARG A 70 5.94 -3.21 -15.84
CA ARG A 70 5.09 -2.35 -15.00
C ARG A 70 5.57 -2.23 -13.56
N ARG A 71 6.28 -3.23 -13.03
CA ARG A 71 6.77 -3.26 -11.64
C ARG A 71 7.56 -2.01 -11.24
N PRO A 72 8.51 -1.48 -12.04
CA PRO A 72 9.24 -0.27 -11.65
C PRO A 72 8.32 0.94 -11.49
N THR A 73 7.29 1.07 -12.33
CA THR A 73 6.32 2.16 -12.25
C THR A 73 5.51 2.11 -10.96
N GLU A 74 5.03 0.93 -10.56
CA GLU A 74 4.31 0.77 -9.27
C GLU A 74 5.21 1.15 -8.08
N ILE A 75 6.47 0.72 -8.09
CA ILE A 75 7.45 1.05 -7.03
C ILE A 75 7.70 2.56 -6.98
N ILE A 76 7.94 3.20 -8.13
CA ILE A 76 8.16 4.65 -8.20
C ILE A 76 6.92 5.41 -7.73
N GLN A 77 5.71 4.96 -8.10
CA GLN A 77 4.48 5.56 -7.63
C GLN A 77 4.39 5.52 -6.09
N ARG A 78 4.81 4.41 -5.47
CA ARG A 78 4.82 4.27 -4.01
C ARG A 78 5.85 5.18 -3.34
N ILE A 79 7.03 5.32 -3.95
CA ILE A 79 8.04 6.27 -3.49
C ILE A 79 7.54 7.71 -3.59
N ASN A 80 6.84 8.06 -4.67
CA ASN A 80 6.30 9.40 -4.86
C ASN A 80 5.19 9.75 -3.85
N GLU A 81 4.47 8.77 -3.30
CA GLU A 81 3.51 9.00 -2.22
C GLU A 81 4.20 9.54 -0.96
N ILE A 82 5.42 9.06 -0.66
CA ILE A 82 6.24 9.60 0.43
C ILE A 82 6.62 11.06 0.16
N ASP A 83 7.03 11.37 -1.08
CA ASP A 83 7.37 12.75 -1.47
C ASP A 83 6.16 13.70 -1.31
N ASN A 84 4.96 13.22 -1.65
CA ASN A 84 3.72 13.96 -1.43
C ASN A 84 3.47 14.22 0.07
N ILE A 85 3.62 13.21 0.93
CA ILE A 85 3.50 13.37 2.39
C ILE A 85 4.51 14.40 2.90
N VAL A 86 5.79 14.30 2.49
CA VAL A 86 6.84 15.24 2.89
C VAL A 86 6.53 16.67 2.46
N SER A 87 5.98 16.86 1.25
CA SER A 87 5.60 18.18 0.73
C SER A 87 4.42 18.82 1.48
N GLN A 88 3.49 18.01 1.98
CA GLN A 88 2.33 18.47 2.76
C GLN A 88 2.71 18.90 4.18
N LEU A 89 3.81 18.36 4.73
CA LEU A 89 4.36 18.73 6.03
C LEU A 89 5.04 20.11 5.97
N GLN A 90 4.27 21.19 5.89
CA GLN A 90 4.83 22.54 5.86
C GLN A 90 5.20 23.03 7.27
N LYS A 91 6.34 23.73 7.37
CA LYS A 91 6.71 24.40 8.62
C LYS A 91 5.75 25.57 8.86
N PRO A 92 5.14 25.68 10.05
CA PRO A 92 4.29 26.82 10.37
C PRO A 92 5.15 28.09 10.39
N LYS A 93 4.58 29.18 9.88
CA LYS A 93 5.22 30.50 10.00
C LYS A 93 5.40 30.84 11.48
N PRO A 94 6.52 31.48 11.87
CA PRO A 94 6.80 31.75 13.27
C PRO A 94 5.78 32.76 13.85
N LEU A 95 5.29 32.50 15.06
CA LEU A 95 4.19 33.26 15.66
C LEU A 95 4.54 34.75 15.86
N ASN A 96 5.80 35.04 16.13
CA ASN A 96 6.35 36.39 16.26
C ASN A 96 6.17 37.26 15.00
N GLN A 97 6.08 36.65 13.82
CA GLN A 97 5.82 37.36 12.57
C GLN A 97 4.33 37.59 12.32
N ARG A 98 3.43 36.87 13.01
CA ARG A 98 1.98 37.00 12.81
C ARG A 98 1.31 37.87 13.85
N VAL A 99 1.73 37.79 15.10
CA VAL A 99 1.04 38.47 16.21
C VAL A 99 2.03 39.08 17.22
N PRO A 100 2.96 39.95 16.77
CA PRO A 100 3.98 40.54 17.65
C PRO A 100 3.38 41.35 18.80
N MET A 101 2.17 41.90 18.63
CA MET A 101 1.46 42.66 19.66
C MET A 101 1.12 41.87 20.93
N LEU A 102 1.24 40.54 20.91
CA LEU A 102 1.01 39.67 22.07
C LEU A 102 2.31 39.32 22.82
N GLU A 103 3.47 39.86 22.39
CA GLU A 103 4.73 39.79 23.13
C GLU A 103 4.57 40.41 24.52
N GLY A 104 4.57 39.56 25.54
CA GLY A 104 4.39 39.97 26.94
C GLY A 104 3.46 39.05 27.72
N LEU A 105 2.55 38.35 27.05
CA LEU A 105 1.70 37.34 27.68
C LEU A 105 2.53 36.09 28.00
N GLU A 106 2.35 35.52 29.19
CA GLU A 106 3.01 34.27 29.57
C GLU A 106 2.58 33.10 28.67
N VAL A 107 1.30 33.09 28.29
CA VAL A 107 0.74 32.15 27.30
C VAL A 107 1.46 32.24 25.95
N TYR A 108 1.85 33.46 25.53
CA TYR A 108 2.54 33.67 24.26
C TYR A 108 3.94 33.03 24.27
N LYS A 109 4.69 33.16 25.38
CA LYS A 109 5.99 32.48 25.55
C LYS A 109 5.83 30.95 25.52
N ASN A 110 4.80 30.43 26.19
CA ASN A 110 4.53 28.99 26.20
C ASN A 110 4.20 28.45 24.80
N VAL A 111 3.42 29.19 24.00
CA VAL A 111 3.06 28.79 22.63
C VAL A 111 4.28 28.82 21.71
N ILE A 112 5.20 29.78 21.86
CA ILE A 112 6.47 29.80 21.11
C ILE A 112 7.29 28.54 21.39
N ASN A 113 7.46 28.17 22.67
CA ASN A 113 8.18 26.94 23.04
C ASN A 113 7.52 25.68 22.45
N LEU A 114 6.17 25.62 22.44
CA LEU A 114 5.44 24.51 21.81
C LEU A 114 5.64 24.48 20.29
N GLN A 115 5.69 25.65 19.64
CA GLN A 115 5.96 25.76 18.22
C GLN A 115 7.37 25.26 17.87
N GLU A 116 8.38 25.60 18.68
CA GLU A 116 9.76 25.13 18.47
C GLU A 116 9.84 23.60 18.55
N LYS A 117 9.26 22.99 19.60
CA LYS A 117 9.17 21.53 19.74
C LYS A 117 8.42 20.87 18.59
N TYR A 118 7.32 21.48 18.13
CA TYR A 118 6.57 20.99 16.98
C TYR A 118 7.45 20.99 15.70
N VAL A 119 8.21 22.07 15.47
CA VAL A 119 9.11 22.17 14.31
C VAL A 119 10.25 21.15 14.39
N GLU A 120 10.80 20.91 15.57
CA GLU A 120 11.82 19.89 15.82
C GLU A 120 11.30 18.50 15.48
N ASN A 121 10.20 18.09 16.12
CA ASN A 121 9.54 16.79 15.86
C ASN A 121 9.15 16.62 14.39
N LEU A 122 8.70 17.69 13.73
CA LEU A 122 8.36 17.67 12.31
C LEU A 122 9.59 17.41 11.43
N ASN A 123 10.77 17.95 11.78
CA ASN A 123 12.01 17.66 11.06
C ASN A 123 12.46 16.21 11.26
N GLU A 124 12.35 15.69 12.48
CA GLU A 124 12.66 14.28 12.76
C GLU A 124 11.76 13.34 11.97
N TYR A 125 10.45 13.61 11.96
CA TYR A 125 9.50 12.84 11.18
C TYR A 125 9.82 12.87 9.68
N LYS A 126 10.13 14.04 9.12
CA LYS A 126 10.58 14.18 7.73
C LYS A 126 11.84 13.38 7.45
N LYS A 127 12.81 13.40 8.36
CA LYS A 127 14.04 12.62 8.22
C LYS A 127 13.74 11.12 8.19
N GLY A 128 12.89 10.63 9.09
CA GLY A 128 12.45 9.23 9.08
C GLY A 128 11.76 8.82 7.78
N LEU A 129 10.91 9.69 7.21
CA LEU A 129 10.27 9.44 5.90
C LEU A 129 11.29 9.36 4.77
N LEU A 130 12.33 10.21 4.78
CA LEU A 130 13.40 10.17 3.78
C LEU A 130 14.30 8.94 3.92
N GLU A 131 14.53 8.45 5.13
CA GLU A 131 15.26 7.20 5.36
C GLU A 131 14.48 5.98 4.83
N ILE A 132 13.15 5.96 4.98
CA ILE A 132 12.29 4.91 4.41
C ILE A 132 12.39 4.89 2.88
N LYS A 133 12.46 6.07 2.24
CA LYS A 133 12.59 6.19 0.78
C LYS A 133 13.91 5.62 0.22
N GLN A 134 14.97 5.57 1.02
CA GLN A 134 16.30 5.13 0.58
C GLN A 134 16.53 3.62 0.72
N ARG A 135 15.63 2.90 1.37
CA ARG A 135 15.67 1.43 1.54
C ARG A 135 14.85 0.73 0.46
#